data_AF-A0A832YJX4-F1
#
_entry.id   AF-A0A832YJX4-F1
#
_cell.length_a   1.000
_cell.length_b   1.000
_cell.length_c   1.000
_cell.angle_alpha   90.00
_cell.angle_beta   90.00
_cell.angle_gamma   90.00
#
_symmetry.space_group_name_H-M   'P 1'
#
loop_
_entity.id
_entity.type
_entity.pdbx_description
1 polymer ?
#
loop_
_entity_poly.entity_id
_entity_poly.type
_entity_poly.pdbx_seq_one_letter_code
_entity_poly.pdbx_strand_id
1 'polypeptide(L)'
;MQSALKDIVSSTEYFITKHQAQRDEFNAKVVENKSRREQVNGQKREIYDEIERQRTVRDKENTMVREAKSERETANKEFNTLRIKIHGADAENKGQRRGGDSPEFIRKKMNKLEMDHMIGKINDKKFLEQINLLKNQLRVAEEKRKPAGGSDENSELDALRVSCDAAHSRV
;
A
#
# COMPACT_ATOMS: atom_id res chain seq x y z
N MET A 1 -21.97 -69.10 -55.74
CA MET A 1 -21.95 -67.66 -56.10
C MET A 1 -22.74 -66.80 -55.11
N GLN A 2 -23.99 -67.14 -54.77
CA GLN A 2 -24.80 -66.30 -53.86
C GLN A 2 -24.27 -66.18 -52.42
N SER A 3 -23.65 -67.21 -51.83
CA SER A 3 -23.12 -67.10 -50.45
C SER A 3 -21.90 -66.19 -50.37
N ALA A 4 -20.94 -66.31 -51.30
CA ALA A 4 -19.76 -65.45 -51.37
C ALA A 4 -20.13 -63.96 -51.54
N LEU A 5 -21.18 -63.67 -52.32
CA LEU A 5 -21.73 -62.31 -52.44
C LEU A 5 -22.30 -61.79 -51.12
N LYS A 6 -22.99 -62.64 -50.35
CA LYS A 6 -23.54 -62.29 -49.04
C LYS A 6 -22.45 -62.01 -48.00
N ASP A 7 -21.37 -62.79 -48.03
CA ASP A 7 -20.22 -62.60 -47.14
C ASP A 7 -19.49 -61.28 -47.44
N ILE A 8 -19.33 -60.93 -48.72
CA ILE A 8 -18.75 -59.65 -49.15
C ILE A 8 -19.62 -58.47 -48.70
N VAL A 9 -20.94 -58.56 -48.87
CA VAL A 9 -21.88 -57.50 -48.41
C VAL A 9 -21.78 -57.33 -46.89
N SER A 10 -21.84 -58.41 -46.12
CA SER A 10 -21.73 -58.34 -44.65
C SER A 10 -20.39 -57.75 -44.18
N SER A 11 -19.29 -58.11 -44.84
CA SER A 11 -17.97 -57.56 -44.53
C SER A 11 -17.91 -56.06 -44.86
N THR A 12 -18.49 -55.66 -45.99
CA THR A 12 -18.55 -54.26 -46.42
C THR A 12 -19.40 -53.42 -45.46
N GLU A 13 -20.57 -53.91 -45.04
CA GLU A 13 -21.43 -53.26 -44.04
C GLU A 13 -20.72 -53.09 -42.68
N TYR A 14 -19.95 -54.10 -42.26
CA TYR A 14 -19.13 -54.01 -41.05
C TYR A 14 -18.09 -52.89 -41.15
N PHE A 15 -17.34 -52.82 -42.26
CA PHE A 15 -16.34 -51.77 -42.46
C PHE A 15 -16.96 -50.38 -42.58
N ILE A 16 -18.11 -50.25 -43.27
CA ILE A 16 -18.86 -49.00 -43.35
C ILE A 16 -19.25 -48.52 -41.95
N THR A 17 -19.86 -49.39 -41.15
CA THR A 17 -20.30 -49.05 -39.79
C THR A 17 -19.12 -48.66 -38.91
N LYS A 18 -18.02 -49.41 -38.99
CA LYS A 18 -16.78 -49.12 -38.25
C LYS A 18 -16.20 -47.75 -38.63
N HIS A 19 -16.10 -47.44 -39.92
CA HIS A 19 -15.56 -46.16 -40.37
C HIS A 19 -16.49 -44.99 -40.08
N GLN A 20 -17.80 -45.19 -40.13
CA GLN A 20 -18.79 -44.20 -39.69
C GLN A 20 -18.62 -43.88 -38.20
N ALA A 21 -18.52 -44.91 -37.35
CA ALA A 21 -18.30 -44.72 -35.92
C ALA A 21 -17.00 -43.96 -35.61
N GLN A 22 -15.90 -44.32 -36.29
CA GLN A 22 -14.61 -43.61 -36.15
C GLN A 22 -14.71 -42.15 -36.59
N ARG A 23 -15.37 -41.88 -37.72
CA ARG A 23 -15.57 -40.52 -38.21
C ARG A 23 -16.38 -39.69 -37.21
N ASP A 24 -17.45 -40.25 -36.68
CA ASP A 24 -18.33 -39.55 -35.75
C ASP A 24 -17.62 -39.29 -34.41
N GLU A 25 -16.81 -40.23 -33.93
CA GLU A 25 -15.92 -40.05 -32.77
C GLU A 25 -14.91 -38.91 -33.00
N PHE A 26 -14.24 -38.88 -34.16
CA PHE A 26 -13.30 -37.79 -34.47
C PHE A 26 -14.00 -36.45 -34.62
N ASN A 27 -15.18 -36.40 -35.24
CA ASN A 27 -15.98 -35.19 -35.34
C ASN A 27 -16.36 -34.64 -33.96
N ALA A 28 -16.80 -35.51 -33.04
CA ALA A 28 -17.09 -35.13 -31.66
C ALA A 28 -15.86 -34.54 -30.96
N LYS A 29 -14.70 -35.21 -31.07
CA LYS A 29 -13.43 -34.71 -30.52
C LYS A 29 -13.02 -33.36 -31.11
N VAL A 30 -13.22 -33.14 -32.42
CA VAL A 30 -12.89 -31.86 -33.06
C VAL A 30 -13.77 -30.73 -32.53
N VAL A 31 -15.08 -30.97 -32.39
CA VAL A 31 -16.01 -29.99 -31.83
C VAL A 31 -15.66 -29.66 -30.39
N GLU A 32 -15.38 -30.67 -29.57
CA GLU A 32 -14.98 -30.49 -28.17
C GLU A 32 -13.69 -29.67 -28.06
N ASN A 33 -12.64 -30.03 -28.81
CA ASN A 33 -11.38 -29.29 -28.79
C ASN A 33 -11.53 -27.86 -29.31
N LYS A 34 -12.38 -27.64 -30.32
CA LYS A 34 -12.69 -26.30 -30.81
C LYS A 34 -13.38 -25.46 -29.73
N SER A 35 -14.38 -26.01 -29.05
CA SER A 35 -15.08 -25.36 -27.94
C SER A 35 -14.14 -25.03 -26.80
N ARG A 36 -13.27 -25.97 -26.40
CA ARG A 36 -12.27 -25.76 -25.35
C ARG A 36 -11.29 -24.65 -25.71
N ARG A 37 -10.84 -24.60 -26.97
CA ARG A 37 -9.98 -23.52 -27.47
C ARG A 37 -10.68 -22.16 -27.42
N GLU A 38 -11.95 -22.11 -27.80
CA GLU A 38 -12.75 -20.88 -27.77
C GLU A 38 -12.94 -20.36 -26.34
N GLN A 39 -13.23 -21.26 -25.39
CA GLN A 39 -13.31 -20.94 -23.97
C GLN A 39 -11.98 -20.38 -23.43
N VAL A 40 -10.86 -21.07 -23.69
CA VAL A 40 -9.53 -20.61 -23.25
C VAL A 40 -9.16 -19.27 -23.88
N ASN A 41 -9.50 -19.06 -25.16
CA ASN A 41 -9.28 -17.77 -25.82
C ASN A 41 -10.17 -16.66 -25.23
N GLY A 42 -11.38 -16.98 -24.79
CA GLY A 42 -12.24 -16.06 -24.03
C GLY A 42 -11.58 -15.62 -22.73
N GLN A 43 -11.17 -16.58 -21.91
CA GLN A 43 -10.45 -16.31 -20.65
C GLN A 43 -9.16 -15.51 -20.87
N LYS A 44 -8.40 -15.84 -21.92
CA LYS A 44 -7.18 -15.10 -22.28
C LYS A 44 -7.48 -13.63 -22.59
N ARG A 45 -8.57 -13.33 -23.30
CA ARG A 45 -8.98 -11.93 -23.59
C ARG A 45 -9.36 -11.20 -22.31
N GLU A 46 -10.18 -11.81 -21.47
CA GLU A 46 -10.58 -11.22 -20.18
C GLU A 46 -9.37 -10.89 -19.29
N ILE A 47 -8.39 -11.80 -19.24
CA ILE A 47 -7.14 -11.57 -18.49
C ILE A 47 -6.36 -10.39 -19.08
N TYR A 48 -6.26 -10.28 -20.41
CA TYR A 48 -5.56 -9.13 -21.01
C TYR A 48 -6.27 -7.81 -20.73
N ASP A 49 -7.60 -7.79 -20.83
CA ASP A 49 -8.39 -6.59 -20.53
C ASP A 49 -8.18 -6.17 -19.07
N GLU A 50 -8.14 -7.13 -18.16
CA GLU A 50 -7.89 -6.86 -16.74
C GLU A 50 -6.46 -6.38 -16.47
N ILE A 51 -5.45 -6.97 -17.11
CA ILE A 51 -4.07 -6.50 -17.02
C ILE A 51 -3.96 -5.04 -17.49
N GLU A 52 -4.64 -4.69 -18.59
CA GLU A 52 -4.63 -3.33 -19.11
C GLU A 52 -5.31 -2.36 -18.14
N ARG A 53 -6.47 -2.73 -17.58
CA ARG A 53 -7.11 -1.93 -16.51
C ARG A 53 -6.16 -1.72 -15.33
N GLN A 54 -5.52 -2.76 -14.83
CA GLN A 54 -4.59 -2.65 -13.70
C GLN A 54 -3.36 -1.79 -14.03
N ARG A 55 -2.85 -1.82 -15.28
CA ARG A 55 -1.79 -0.89 -15.72
C ARG A 55 -2.26 0.55 -15.66
N THR A 56 -3.46 0.86 -16.17
CA THR A 56 -3.98 2.23 -16.12
C THR A 56 -4.18 2.73 -14.68
N VAL A 57 -4.62 1.87 -13.76
CA VAL A 57 -4.75 2.22 -12.32
C VAL A 57 -3.37 2.50 -11.73
N ARG A 58 -2.41 1.60 -11.95
CA ARG A 58 -1.03 1.77 -11.46
C ARG A 58 -0.40 3.05 -11.97
N ASP A 59 -0.58 3.38 -13.25
CA ASP A 59 0.02 4.59 -13.83
C ASP A 59 -0.61 5.87 -13.27
N LYS A 60 -1.92 5.86 -13.01
CA LYS A 60 -2.62 6.96 -12.31
C LYS A 60 -2.08 7.13 -10.89
N GLU A 61 -2.01 6.05 -10.10
CA GLU A 61 -1.50 6.08 -8.73
C GLU A 61 -0.04 6.53 -8.68
N ASN A 62 0.81 6.03 -9.58
CA ASN A 62 2.20 6.46 -9.68
C ASN A 62 2.32 7.95 -10.02
N THR A 63 1.42 8.48 -10.86
CA THR A 63 1.37 9.90 -11.19
C THR A 63 0.99 10.72 -9.96
N MET A 64 -0.06 10.32 -9.24
CA MET A 64 -0.47 10.96 -7.98
C MET A 64 0.66 10.95 -6.93
N VAL A 65 1.39 9.85 -6.80
CA VAL A 65 2.54 9.75 -5.88
C VAL A 65 3.67 10.68 -6.30
N ARG A 66 3.94 10.84 -7.61
CA ARG A 66 4.95 11.77 -8.11
C ARG A 66 4.54 13.22 -7.84
N GLU A 67 3.27 13.56 -8.07
CA GLU A 67 2.71 14.89 -7.77
C GLU A 67 2.82 15.19 -6.28
N ALA A 68 2.35 14.29 -5.41
CA ALA A 68 2.45 14.45 -3.96
C ALA A 68 3.90 14.58 -3.46
N LYS A 69 4.85 13.86 -4.08
CA LYS A 69 6.28 14.03 -3.77
C LYS A 69 6.79 15.42 -4.18
N SER A 70 6.36 15.92 -5.34
CA SER A 70 6.72 17.26 -5.82
C SER A 70 6.14 18.36 -4.92
N GLU A 71 4.87 18.24 -4.53
CA GLU A 71 4.21 19.11 -3.55
C GLU A 71 4.93 19.10 -2.20
N ARG A 72 5.32 17.91 -1.72
CA ARG A 72 6.09 17.78 -0.48
C ARG A 72 7.46 18.45 -0.59
N GLU A 73 8.16 18.29 -1.71
CA GLU A 73 9.46 18.92 -1.91
C GLU A 73 9.37 20.44 -1.98
N THR A 74 8.35 20.99 -2.64
CA THR A 74 8.10 22.43 -2.68
C THR A 74 7.75 22.97 -1.30
N ALA A 75 6.80 22.35 -0.60
CA ALA A 75 6.43 22.72 0.77
C ALA A 75 7.61 22.65 1.74
N ASN A 76 8.46 21.62 1.65
CA ASN A 76 9.67 21.51 2.48
C ASN A 76 10.70 22.61 2.17
N LYS A 77 10.87 23.00 0.91
CA LYS A 77 11.76 24.12 0.52
C LYS A 77 11.23 25.44 1.09
N GLU A 78 9.92 25.70 0.95
CA GLU A 78 9.27 26.88 1.50
C GLU A 78 9.37 26.93 3.03
N PHE A 79 9.07 25.82 3.70
CA PHE A 79 9.23 25.69 5.14
C PHE A 79 10.67 25.98 5.58
N ASN A 80 11.67 25.39 4.92
CA ASN A 80 13.07 25.60 5.27
C ASN A 80 13.51 27.05 5.02
N THR A 81 13.10 27.66 3.91
CA THR A 81 13.42 29.07 3.63
C THR A 81 12.80 30.02 4.65
N LEU A 82 11.53 29.82 5.03
CA LEU A 82 10.88 30.60 6.09
C LEU A 82 11.53 30.37 7.45
N ARG A 83 11.87 29.12 7.78
CA ARG A 83 12.58 28.78 9.02
C ARG A 83 13.92 29.50 9.13
N ILE A 84 14.67 29.59 8.03
CA ILE A 84 15.94 30.32 7.97
C ILE A 84 15.71 31.84 8.13
N LYS A 85 14.67 32.40 7.50
CA LYS A 85 14.33 33.82 7.66
C LYS A 85 13.98 34.19 9.10
N ILE A 86 13.15 33.39 9.77
CA ILE A 86 12.65 33.67 11.13
C ILE A 86 13.72 33.39 12.19
N HIS A 87 14.56 32.36 12.01
CA HIS A 87 15.49 31.91 13.05
C HIS A 87 16.97 32.17 12.73
N GLY A 88 17.29 32.80 11.60
CA GLY A 88 18.65 33.10 11.14
C GLY A 88 19.42 31.88 10.62
N ALA A 89 20.68 32.08 10.19
CA ALA A 89 21.54 31.02 9.65
C ALA A 89 21.86 29.89 10.66
N ASP A 90 21.79 30.18 11.98
CA ASP A 90 21.91 29.17 13.04
C ASP A 90 20.75 28.16 13.08
N ALA A 91 19.70 28.37 12.26
CA ALA A 91 18.59 27.44 12.12
C ALA A 91 19.01 26.10 11.51
N GLU A 92 20.04 26.02 10.66
CA GLU A 92 20.52 24.76 10.07
C GLU A 92 20.92 23.75 11.17
N ASN A 93 21.59 24.22 12.22
CA ASN A 93 22.03 23.39 13.34
C ASN A 93 20.96 23.17 14.42
N LYS A 94 19.85 23.92 14.42
CA LYS A 94 18.75 23.73 15.38
C LYS A 94 17.78 22.61 14.98
N GLY A 95 17.78 22.16 13.73
CA GLY A 95 17.00 20.99 13.28
C GLY A 95 17.44 19.68 13.95
N GLN A 96 18.74 19.55 14.26
CA GLN A 96 19.27 18.44 15.05
C GLN A 96 19.10 18.63 16.57
N ARG A 97 18.69 19.82 17.03
CA ARG A 97 18.59 20.18 18.46
C ARG A 97 17.16 20.31 19.00
N ARG A 98 16.13 19.80 18.30
CA ARG A 98 14.93 19.30 18.99
C ARG A 98 15.21 17.90 19.56
N GLY A 99 16.31 17.77 20.30
CA GLY A 99 16.66 16.57 21.06
C GLY A 99 15.81 16.48 22.31
N GLY A 100 14.50 16.37 22.13
CA GLY A 100 13.53 16.25 23.20
C GLY A 100 12.19 15.82 22.64
N ASP A 101 11.69 14.71 23.15
CA ASP A 101 10.33 14.22 22.88
C ASP A 101 9.32 15.37 23.06
N SER A 102 8.39 15.56 22.11
CA SER A 102 7.29 16.53 22.24
C SER A 102 6.50 16.25 23.53
N PRO A 103 5.96 17.25 24.26
CA PRO A 103 5.13 17.01 25.44
C PRO A 103 4.01 15.99 25.21
N GLU A 104 3.38 16.00 24.04
CA GLU A 104 2.36 15.01 23.65
C GLU A 104 2.94 13.60 23.48
N PHE A 105 4.15 13.47 22.93
CA PHE A 105 4.84 12.20 22.79
C PHE A 105 5.24 11.65 24.17
N ILE A 106 5.71 12.50 25.08
CA ILE A 106 6.02 12.12 26.47
C ILE A 106 4.74 11.64 27.19
N ARG A 107 3.62 12.37 27.03
CA ARG A 107 2.31 11.95 27.57
C ARG A 107 1.85 10.60 27.01
N LYS A 108 2.02 10.36 25.71
CA LYS A 108 1.70 9.08 25.08
C LYS A 108 2.58 7.93 25.63
N LYS A 109 3.85 8.21 25.89
CA LYS A 109 4.81 7.25 26.48
C LYS A 109 4.48 6.95 27.95
N MET A 110 4.03 7.95 28.71
CA MET A 110 3.51 7.76 30.07
C MET A 110 2.27 6.86 30.08
N ASN A 111 1.28 7.13 29.22
CA ASN A 111 0.07 6.30 29.13
C ASN A 111 0.39 4.85 28.76
N LYS A 112 1.35 4.64 27.86
CA LYS A 112 1.82 3.29 27.51
C LYS A 112 2.47 2.59 28.70
N LEU A 113 3.31 3.30 29.45
CA LEU A 113 3.97 2.79 30.66
C LEU A 113 2.95 2.39 31.73
N GLU A 114 1.90 3.19 31.92
CA GLU A 114 0.79 2.91 32.83
C GLU A 114 0.03 1.64 32.41
N MET A 115 -0.26 1.48 31.12
CA MET A 115 -0.90 0.26 30.60
C MET A 115 -0.02 -0.99 30.77
N ASP A 116 1.28 -0.88 30.50
CA ASP A 116 2.21 -2.00 30.68
C ASP A 116 2.37 -2.39 32.16
N HIS A 117 2.25 -1.44 33.09
CA HIS A 117 2.18 -1.69 34.53
C HIS A 117 0.87 -2.35 34.95
N MET A 118 -0.28 -1.85 34.47
CA MET A 118 -1.60 -2.44 34.74
C MET A 118 -1.72 -3.89 34.26
N ILE A 119 -1.09 -4.23 33.14
CA ILE A 119 -1.07 -5.59 32.57
C ILE A 119 -0.01 -6.48 33.26
N GLY A 120 0.75 -5.94 34.23
CA GLY A 120 1.75 -6.68 34.99
C GLY A 120 3.05 -6.98 34.23
N LYS A 121 3.31 -6.29 33.11
CA LYS A 121 4.54 -6.48 32.32
C LYS A 121 5.76 -5.79 32.95
N ILE A 122 5.55 -4.83 33.85
CA ILE A 122 6.59 -4.05 34.50
C ILE A 122 6.34 -4.03 36.01
N ASN A 123 7.40 -4.21 36.81
CA ASN A 123 7.32 -4.17 38.26
C ASN A 123 7.23 -2.73 38.79
N ASP A 124 6.59 -2.53 39.95
CA ASP A 124 6.34 -1.23 40.58
C ASP A 124 7.57 -0.33 40.67
N LYS A 125 8.73 -0.88 41.05
CA LYS A 125 9.98 -0.11 41.16
C LYS A 125 10.41 0.49 39.82
N LYS A 126 10.35 -0.30 38.74
CA LYS A 126 10.72 0.14 37.39
C LYS A 126 9.69 1.12 36.84
N PHE A 127 8.41 0.93 37.16
CA PHE A 127 7.36 1.87 36.79
C PHE A 127 7.57 3.24 37.44
N LEU A 128 7.81 3.29 38.76
CA LEU A 128 8.02 4.52 39.51
C LEU A 128 9.26 5.30 39.03
N GLU A 129 10.36 4.61 38.74
CA GLU A 129 11.56 5.25 38.18
C GLU A 129 11.29 5.88 36.80
N GLN A 130 10.64 5.13 35.91
CA GLN A 130 10.40 5.58 34.53
C GLN A 130 9.32 6.67 34.45
N ILE A 131 8.25 6.58 35.24
CA ILE A 131 7.21 7.60 35.25
C ILE A 131 7.74 8.92 35.82
N ASN A 132 8.61 8.89 36.84
CA ASN A 132 9.21 10.09 37.41
C ASN A 132 10.20 10.74 36.42
N LEU A 133 10.97 9.94 35.68
CA LEU A 133 11.82 10.43 34.60
C LEU A 133 10.99 11.14 33.51
N LEU A 134 9.90 10.51 33.06
CA LEU A 134 9.02 11.06 32.03
C LEU A 134 8.29 12.33 32.51
N LYS A 135 7.85 12.39 33.78
CA LYS A 135 7.26 13.60 34.38
C LYS A 135 8.25 14.76 34.40
N ASN A 136 9.51 14.50 34.76
CA ASN A 136 10.56 15.51 34.74
C ASN A 136 10.87 15.99 33.31
N GLN A 137 10.91 15.07 32.34
CA GLN A 137 11.07 15.42 30.93
C GLN A 137 9.89 16.24 30.41
N LEU A 138 8.65 15.91 30.81
CA LEU A 138 7.45 16.65 30.45
C LEU A 138 7.50 18.09 30.97
N ARG A 139 7.85 18.27 32.25
CA ARG A 139 7.99 19.59 32.87
C ARG A 139 9.02 20.45 32.11
N VAL A 140 10.19 19.89 31.82
CA VAL A 140 11.25 20.59 31.07
C VAL A 140 10.81 20.91 29.64
N ALA A 141 10.03 20.04 29.00
CA ALA A 141 9.51 20.26 27.66
C ALA A 141 8.38 21.31 27.61
N GLU A 142 7.54 21.39 28.65
CA GLU A 142 6.49 22.40 28.80
C GLU A 142 7.05 23.78 29.15
N GLU A 143 8.07 23.85 30.00
CA GLU A 143 8.78 25.10 30.32
C GLU A 143 9.47 25.71 29.09
N LYS A 144 10.06 24.86 28.24
CA LYS A 144 10.64 25.29 26.95
C LYS A 144 9.61 25.74 25.91
N ARG A 145 8.33 25.43 26.11
CA ARG A 145 7.23 25.80 25.21
C ARG A 145 6.58 27.14 25.53
N LYS A 146 6.83 27.77 26.69
CA LYS A 146 6.35 29.13 26.96
C LYS A 146 7.12 30.13 26.07
N PRO A 147 6.48 30.78 25.09
CA PRO A 147 7.16 31.76 24.27
C PRO A 147 7.17 33.13 24.96
N ALA A 148 8.31 33.82 24.90
CA ALA A 148 8.33 35.27 24.90
C ALA A 148 7.76 35.74 23.55
N GLY A 149 6.59 36.40 23.56
CA GLY A 149 6.02 37.18 22.44
C GLY A 149 5.76 36.42 21.13
N GLY A 150 4.50 36.08 20.86
CA GLY A 150 4.08 35.55 19.56
C GLY A 150 3.92 36.66 18.51
N SER A 151 4.68 36.57 17.42
CA SER A 151 4.41 37.27 16.15
C SER A 151 3.63 36.37 15.19
N ASP A 152 2.88 37.00 14.28
CA ASP A 152 2.04 36.38 13.23
C ASP A 152 2.77 35.29 12.42
N GLU A 153 4.08 35.44 12.22
CA GLU A 153 4.95 34.57 11.41
C GLU A 153 5.12 33.16 11.99
N ASN A 154 4.98 32.98 13.32
CA ASN A 154 5.00 31.64 13.93
C ASN A 154 3.72 30.86 13.62
N SER A 155 2.59 31.55 13.39
CA SER A 155 1.32 30.92 13.04
C SER A 155 1.36 30.32 11.63
N GLU A 156 2.02 31.02 10.69
CA GLU A 156 2.25 30.53 9.33
C GLU A 156 3.19 29.33 9.31
N LEU A 157 4.23 29.34 10.15
CA LEU A 157 5.18 28.23 10.24
C LEU A 157 4.55 26.97 10.86
N ASP A 158 3.66 27.15 11.84
CA ASP A 158 2.86 26.06 12.40
C ASP A 158 1.81 25.54 11.40
N ALA A 159 1.17 26.40 10.62
CA ALA A 159 0.24 26.00 9.56
C ALA A 159 0.95 25.20 8.45
N LEU A 160 2.13 25.64 8.01
CA LEU A 160 2.97 24.92 7.05
C LEU A 160 3.45 23.58 7.59
N ARG A 161 3.76 23.51 8.88
CA ARG A 161 4.13 22.24 9.53
C ARG A 161 2.96 21.26 9.55
N VAL A 162 1.76 21.71 9.90
CA VAL A 162 0.54 20.88 9.84
C VAL A 162 0.27 20.41 8.41
N SER A 163 0.50 21.27 7.41
CA SER A 163 0.40 20.92 5.99
C SER A 163 1.44 19.86 5.58
N CYS A 164 2.71 20.01 5.99
CA CYS A 164 3.76 19.02 5.75
C CYS A 164 3.47 17.67 6.44
N ASP A 165 2.98 17.69 7.68
CA ASP A 165 2.62 16.47 8.43
C ASP A 165 1.40 15.78 7.80
N ALA A 166 0.41 16.56 7.32
CA ALA A 166 -0.73 16.05 6.57
C ALA A 166 -0.30 15.44 5.23
N ALA A 167 0.63 16.09 4.49
CA ALA A 167 1.19 15.56 3.25
C ALA A 167 2.00 14.27 3.50
N HIS A 168 2.72 14.16 4.61
CA HIS A 168 3.39 12.92 5.02
C HIS A 168 2.42 11.78 5.34
N SER A 169 1.22 12.07 5.86
CA SER A 169 0.21 11.06 6.19
C SER A 169 -0.60 10.55 4.99
N ARG A 170 -0.48 11.19 3.82
CA ARG A 170 -1.20 10.85 2.58
C ARG A 170 -0.42 9.90 1.66
N VAL A 171 0.83 9.59 1.98
CA VAL A 171 1.70 8.63 1.28
C VAL A 171 1.83 7.38 2.14
#